data_AF-A0A2I0BZ68-F1
#
_entry.id   AF-A0A2I0BZ68-F1
#
_cell.length_a   1.000
_cell.length_b   1.000
_cell.length_c   1.000
_cell.angle_alpha   90.00
_cell.angle_beta   90.00
_cell.angle_gamma   90.00
#
_symmetry.space_group_name_H-M   'P 1'
#
loop_
_entity.id
_entity.type
_entity.pdbx_description
1 polymer ?
#
loop_
_entity_poly.entity_id
_entity_poly.type
_entity_poly.pdbx_seq_one_letter_code
_entity_poly.pdbx_strand_id
1 'polypeptide(L)'
;MKIFFFLLLLVFYLCGYCLSRMFRFNFIKNNTPRIKKQCQHNTTSNIKREVEKLFCSRNNNKECEVNTFYGIKEKGFRTNRAPPYLLNFKNCRDILAYTNDIDKDCLLQIQNLARLDIIKGHITILPDVHLGKGIIIGSVFLTKDFIIPNGVGVDIGCGVLCIKINNLKKKDLNEKIINNIYNKIKRNIPLSFDMHDQGVFDSKNIFSNLLNTYGSPNIKGIVQPKHFKQLGTLGGGNHFIEIVYDASDDLNKTQKEELSIKDETNNIYVHNNVHDNMFNENDISQKNCAINTSLLNAKGNRNHISNNNSVDKKNEVLTEYNYSNVYKDISLNNKNDDLSDVYILIHSGSRNIGKSVAEFYDILASEESKMKRNDLAYLDLKKDNGKNYLKDMKVCLEYAKYNRIYMMKIIEKIIYEETKCTLNWDQSINIHHNFCNYEKVMYLDNNEIKKEYMYVTRKGATSSKKNQYGIIPGNMKTGSYIVKGKGNVLSYNSCSHGCGRVLSRTKAKQFIKQQEFIDIMKGVKCDTNNKIRDEAPQAYKNLNQVLKNQESLIYLIKKLNPIINIKGF
;
A
#
# COMPACT_ATOMS: atom_id res chain seq x y z
N MET A 1 64.57 15.84 -52.85
CA MET A 1 63.84 15.46 -51.61
C MET A 1 62.81 16.48 -51.12
N LYS A 2 63.01 17.81 -51.25
CA LYS A 2 62.00 18.81 -50.85
C LYS A 2 60.81 18.97 -51.83
N ILE A 3 60.97 18.58 -53.10
CA ILE A 3 59.90 18.61 -54.12
C ILE A 3 58.95 17.40 -54.01
N PHE A 4 59.45 16.25 -53.55
CA PHE A 4 58.65 15.05 -53.33
C PHE A 4 57.72 15.20 -52.10
N PHE A 5 58.18 15.92 -51.08
CA PHE A 5 57.37 16.25 -49.90
C PHE A 5 56.27 17.28 -50.22
N PHE A 6 56.52 18.19 -51.17
CA PHE A 6 55.53 19.18 -51.62
C PHE A 6 54.45 18.57 -52.53
N LEU A 7 54.81 17.61 -53.40
CA LEU A 7 53.81 16.86 -54.17
C LEU A 7 52.96 15.94 -53.29
N LEU A 8 53.53 15.32 -52.25
CA LEU A 8 52.76 14.51 -51.31
C LEU A 8 51.77 15.36 -50.49
N LEU A 9 52.20 16.55 -50.04
CA LEU A 9 51.33 17.51 -49.36
C LEU A 9 50.24 18.08 -50.29
N LEU A 10 50.52 18.30 -51.58
CA LEU A 10 49.51 18.74 -52.55
C LEU A 10 48.47 17.66 -52.83
N VAL A 11 48.88 16.38 -52.89
CA VAL A 11 47.96 15.23 -53.05
C VAL A 11 47.09 15.05 -51.81
N PHE A 12 47.62 15.23 -50.59
CA PHE A 12 46.80 15.22 -49.37
C PHE A 12 45.89 16.45 -49.25
N TYR A 13 46.31 17.61 -49.75
CA TYR A 13 45.49 18.84 -49.73
C TYR A 13 44.38 18.81 -50.79
N LEU A 14 44.63 18.28 -51.99
CA LEU A 14 43.63 18.13 -53.06
C LEU A 14 42.72 16.91 -52.86
N CYS A 15 43.19 15.79 -52.29
CA CYS A 15 42.30 14.73 -51.80
C CYS A 15 41.50 15.19 -50.57
N GLY A 16 42.08 16.01 -49.69
CA GLY A 16 41.38 16.61 -48.56
C GLY A 16 40.29 17.60 -48.97
N TYR A 17 40.50 18.36 -50.06
CA TYR A 17 39.50 19.32 -50.59
C TYR A 17 38.44 18.68 -51.50
N CYS A 18 38.73 17.55 -52.15
CA CYS A 18 37.72 16.78 -52.91
C CYS A 18 36.95 15.76 -52.06
N LEU A 19 37.49 15.22 -50.96
CA LEU A 19 36.68 14.45 -50.00
C LEU A 19 35.81 15.36 -49.10
N SER A 20 36.23 16.60 -48.85
CA SER A 20 35.43 17.56 -48.07
C SER A 20 34.37 18.32 -48.87
N ARG A 21 34.29 18.10 -50.19
CA ARG A 21 33.22 18.62 -51.07
C ARG A 21 32.36 17.55 -51.74
N MET A 22 32.70 16.26 -51.57
CA MET A 22 31.81 15.12 -51.86
C MET A 22 31.09 14.56 -50.62
N PHE A 23 31.43 14.98 -49.40
CA PHE A 23 30.68 14.68 -48.17
C PHE A 23 30.11 15.94 -47.50
N ARG A 24 29.64 16.89 -48.30
CA ARG A 24 28.84 18.05 -47.87
C ARG A 24 27.60 18.23 -48.73
N PHE A 25 26.75 17.21 -48.74
CA PHE A 25 25.30 17.34 -48.80
C PHE A 25 24.73 16.14 -48.02
N ASN A 26 23.74 16.40 -47.17
CA ASN A 26 23.06 15.49 -46.23
C ASN A 26 23.68 15.34 -44.82
N PHE A 27 23.72 16.45 -44.08
CA PHE A 27 23.27 16.44 -42.68
C PHE A 27 22.72 17.83 -42.32
N ILE A 28 21.39 17.96 -42.31
CA ILE A 28 20.52 18.67 -41.35
C ILE A 28 19.09 18.48 -41.88
N LYS A 29 18.40 17.46 -41.36
CA LYS A 29 17.00 17.55 -40.90
C LYS A 29 16.60 16.22 -40.30
N ASN A 30 16.75 16.17 -38.98
CA ASN A 30 15.96 15.43 -38.00
C ASN A 30 15.26 14.16 -38.49
N ASN A 31 15.94 13.06 -38.13
CA ASN A 31 15.31 11.88 -37.57
C ASN A 31 14.13 12.24 -36.66
N THR A 32 12.94 11.90 -37.13
CA THR A 32 11.90 11.31 -36.28
C THR A 32 11.29 10.21 -37.12
N PRO A 33 11.37 8.92 -36.73
CA PRO A 33 10.49 7.93 -37.32
C PRO A 33 9.08 8.40 -36.98
N ARG A 34 8.34 8.85 -37.99
CA ARG A 34 6.89 8.94 -37.93
C ARG A 34 6.40 7.52 -37.63
N ILE A 35 6.21 7.21 -36.35
CA ILE A 35 5.30 6.13 -35.95
C ILE A 35 3.95 6.57 -36.51
N LYS A 36 3.55 5.89 -37.59
CA LYS A 36 2.24 6.09 -38.20
C LYS A 36 1.20 5.96 -37.10
N LYS A 37 0.37 6.99 -36.95
CA LYS A 37 -0.95 6.90 -36.32
C LYS A 37 -1.65 5.66 -36.91
N GLN A 38 -1.80 4.64 -36.09
CA GLN A 38 -2.84 3.65 -36.29
C GLN A 38 -3.31 3.16 -34.91
N CYS A 39 -3.90 4.08 -34.14
CA CYS A 39 -4.96 3.69 -33.22
C CYS A 39 -6.18 3.32 -34.08
N GLN A 40 -6.18 2.12 -34.66
CA GLN A 40 -7.42 1.46 -35.04
C GLN A 40 -7.84 0.60 -33.85
N HIS A 41 -8.52 1.26 -32.91
CA HIS A 41 -9.33 0.55 -31.92
C HIS A 41 -10.57 0.01 -32.63
N ASN A 42 -10.59 -1.30 -32.85
CA ASN A 42 -11.79 -2.10 -33.06
C ASN A 42 -11.46 -3.55 -32.70
N THR A 43 -11.51 -3.87 -31.40
CA THR A 43 -11.15 -5.21 -30.87
C THR A 43 -12.03 -5.68 -29.70
N THR A 44 -13.23 -5.12 -29.56
CA THR A 44 -14.18 -5.50 -28.49
C THR A 44 -14.67 -6.96 -28.58
N SER A 45 -14.43 -7.67 -29.69
CA SER A 45 -14.95 -9.02 -29.92
C SER A 45 -14.06 -10.16 -29.40
N ASN A 46 -12.75 -9.98 -29.21
CA ASN A 46 -11.85 -11.10 -28.89
C ASN A 46 -11.36 -11.17 -27.44
N ILE A 47 -11.22 -10.02 -26.74
CA ILE A 47 -11.00 -9.99 -25.27
C ILE A 47 -12.13 -10.73 -24.56
N LYS A 48 -13.33 -10.48 -25.07
CA LYS A 48 -14.60 -11.15 -24.79
C LYS A 48 -14.44 -12.68 -24.81
N ARG A 49 -14.07 -13.25 -25.94
CA ARG A 49 -14.01 -14.70 -26.16
C ARG A 49 -12.98 -15.44 -25.31
N GLU A 50 -11.85 -14.82 -24.97
CA GLU A 50 -10.78 -15.47 -24.19
C GLU A 50 -11.00 -15.39 -22.67
N VAL A 51 -11.64 -14.32 -22.18
CA VAL A 51 -12.14 -14.30 -20.79
C VAL A 51 -13.30 -15.28 -20.62
N GLU A 52 -14.16 -15.48 -21.62
CA GLU A 52 -15.13 -16.58 -21.60
C GLU A 52 -14.48 -17.95 -21.52
N LYS A 53 -13.42 -18.25 -22.28
CA LYS A 53 -12.74 -19.55 -22.22
C LYS A 53 -12.10 -19.86 -20.86
N LEU A 54 -11.56 -18.84 -20.17
CA LEU A 54 -10.99 -19.00 -18.84
C LEU A 54 -12.05 -19.26 -17.75
N PHE A 55 -13.32 -18.89 -17.97
CA PHE A 55 -14.37 -18.92 -16.94
C PHE A 55 -15.60 -19.81 -17.27
N CYS A 56 -15.91 -20.09 -18.54
CA CYS A 56 -17.03 -20.93 -18.97
C CYS A 56 -16.73 -22.43 -18.95
N SER A 57 -15.50 -22.86 -18.61
CA SER A 57 -15.17 -24.28 -18.42
C SER A 57 -15.80 -24.92 -17.16
N ARG A 58 -16.67 -24.18 -16.45
CA ARG A 58 -17.41 -24.68 -15.28
C ARG A 58 -18.94 -24.69 -15.40
N ASN A 59 -19.54 -24.17 -16.49
CA ASN A 59 -20.99 -24.24 -16.67
C ASN A 59 -21.32 -24.58 -18.13
N ASN A 60 -21.94 -25.75 -18.34
CA ASN A 60 -22.38 -26.30 -19.63
C ASN A 60 -23.57 -25.55 -20.26
N ASN A 61 -23.52 -24.22 -20.37
CA ASN A 61 -24.53 -23.46 -21.12
C ASN A 61 -23.87 -22.62 -22.22
N LYS A 62 -24.10 -23.07 -23.46
CA LYS A 62 -23.84 -22.35 -24.71
C LYS A 62 -24.86 -21.22 -24.82
N GLU A 63 -24.52 -20.05 -24.30
CA GLU A 63 -24.98 -18.70 -24.71
C GLU A 63 -24.58 -17.71 -23.60
N CYS A 64 -23.27 -17.48 -23.46
CA CYS A 64 -22.79 -16.28 -22.80
C CYS A 64 -22.35 -15.35 -23.92
N GLU A 65 -22.99 -14.19 -24.04
CA GLU A 65 -22.48 -13.10 -24.87
C GLU A 65 -21.79 -12.11 -23.93
N VAL A 66 -20.48 -12.07 -23.75
CA VAL A 66 -19.66 -11.08 -22.95
C VAL A 66 -20.10 -9.60 -22.86
N ASN A 67 -21.02 -9.12 -23.68
CA ASN A 67 -21.80 -7.92 -23.34
C ASN A 67 -22.53 -8.10 -21.98
N THR A 68 -22.73 -9.35 -21.55
CA THR A 68 -23.25 -9.80 -20.27
C THR A 68 -22.19 -9.93 -19.16
N PHE A 69 -20.90 -9.94 -19.46
CA PHE A 69 -19.85 -10.05 -18.44
C PHE A 69 -19.33 -8.66 -18.02
N TYR A 70 -19.05 -7.76 -18.97
CA TYR A 70 -18.37 -6.48 -18.68
C TYR A 70 -19.27 -5.27 -18.42
N GLY A 71 -20.57 -5.34 -18.76
CA GLY A 71 -21.50 -4.25 -18.45
C GLY A 71 -21.12 -2.87 -18.98
N ILE A 72 -20.40 -2.78 -20.11
CA ILE A 72 -19.99 -1.50 -20.73
C ILE A 72 -21.01 -1.09 -21.82
N LYS A 73 -21.44 0.17 -21.77
CA LYS A 73 -21.59 1.01 -22.98
C LYS A 73 -20.67 2.22 -22.77
N GLU A 74 -20.19 2.85 -23.84
CA GLU A 74 -19.41 4.12 -23.82
C GLU A 74 -20.10 5.28 -23.06
N LYS A 75 -21.32 5.06 -22.57
CA LYS A 75 -22.02 5.87 -21.59
C LYS A 75 -22.55 4.98 -20.46
N GLY A 76 -21.86 5.00 -19.31
CA GLY A 76 -22.40 4.57 -18.02
C GLY A 76 -22.13 3.12 -17.62
N PHE A 77 -21.77 2.95 -16.34
CA PHE A 77 -21.73 1.67 -15.63
C PHE A 77 -23.11 1.01 -15.69
N ARG A 78 -23.22 -0.26 -16.11
CA ARG A 78 -24.44 -1.04 -15.83
C ARG A 78 -24.43 -1.44 -14.35
N THR A 79 -25.22 -0.76 -13.53
CA THR A 79 -25.28 -0.88 -12.06
C THR A 79 -25.88 -2.19 -11.52
N ASN A 80 -26.34 -3.10 -12.39
CA ASN A 80 -27.05 -4.33 -11.98
C ASN A 80 -26.13 -5.56 -11.89
N ARG A 81 -24.80 -5.43 -12.00
CA ARG A 81 -23.86 -6.55 -11.91
C ARG A 81 -22.75 -6.27 -10.92
N ALA A 82 -22.28 -7.33 -10.27
CA ALA A 82 -21.12 -7.26 -9.39
C ALA A 82 -19.84 -6.95 -10.19
N PRO A 83 -18.86 -6.24 -9.60
CA PRO A 83 -17.55 -5.99 -10.19
C PRO A 83 -16.78 -7.29 -10.56
N PRO A 84 -15.79 -7.21 -11.48
CA PRO A 84 -15.13 -5.99 -11.98
C PRO A 84 -15.81 -5.33 -13.18
N TYR A 85 -15.63 -4.01 -13.30
CA TYR A 85 -16.02 -3.18 -14.43
C TYR A 85 -14.79 -2.87 -15.29
N LEU A 86 -14.92 -2.98 -16.62
CA LEU A 86 -13.86 -2.55 -17.53
C LEU A 86 -14.04 -1.06 -17.86
N LEU A 87 -13.03 -0.25 -17.54
CA LEU A 87 -12.95 1.16 -17.92
C LEU A 87 -11.94 1.29 -19.07
N ASN A 88 -12.37 1.95 -20.14
CA ASN A 88 -11.52 2.22 -21.29
C ASN A 88 -11.43 3.72 -21.51
N PHE A 89 -10.20 4.22 -21.66
CA PHE A 89 -9.92 5.58 -22.08
C PHE A 89 -9.12 5.53 -23.37
N LYS A 90 -9.38 6.49 -24.25
CA LYS A 90 -8.62 6.63 -25.50
C LYS A 90 -7.12 6.69 -25.22
N ASN A 91 -6.34 5.89 -25.96
CA ASN A 91 -4.88 5.79 -25.85
C ASN A 91 -4.38 5.42 -24.44
N CYS A 92 -5.15 4.62 -23.70
CA CYS A 92 -4.77 4.15 -22.37
C CYS A 92 -4.82 2.62 -22.32
N ARG A 93 -4.10 2.04 -21.37
CA ARG A 93 -4.27 0.64 -20.97
C ARG A 93 -5.67 0.40 -20.42
N ASP A 94 -6.15 -0.82 -20.58
CA ASP A 94 -7.41 -1.25 -19.98
C ASP A 94 -7.34 -1.18 -18.45
N ILE A 95 -8.48 -0.92 -17.81
CA ILE A 95 -8.59 -0.84 -16.36
C ILE A 95 -9.71 -1.75 -15.90
N LEU A 96 -9.42 -2.65 -14.95
CA LEU A 96 -10.41 -3.44 -14.25
C LEU A 96 -10.67 -2.84 -12.87
N ALA A 97 -11.83 -2.20 -12.73
CA ALA A 97 -12.26 -1.56 -11.50
C ALA A 97 -13.23 -2.45 -10.72
N TYR A 98 -12.91 -2.74 -9.47
CA TYR A 98 -13.76 -3.51 -8.59
C TYR A 98 -14.80 -2.65 -7.86
N THR A 99 -14.98 -1.38 -8.25
CA THR A 99 -16.04 -0.51 -7.75
C THR A 99 -16.45 0.49 -8.82
N ASN A 100 -17.69 0.95 -8.74
CA ASN A 100 -18.21 2.09 -9.50
C ASN A 100 -18.18 3.39 -8.67
N ASP A 101 -17.84 3.31 -7.38
CA ASP A 101 -17.63 4.45 -6.49
C ASP A 101 -16.21 5.01 -6.66
N ILE A 102 -16.01 5.76 -7.75
CA ILE A 102 -14.74 6.41 -8.10
C ILE A 102 -15.02 7.88 -8.40
N ASP A 103 -14.44 8.78 -7.61
CA ASP A 103 -14.57 10.22 -7.84
C ASP A 103 -13.78 10.71 -9.07
N LYS A 104 -14.10 11.92 -9.53
CA LYS A 104 -13.52 12.52 -10.74
C LYS A 104 -12.01 12.69 -10.66
N ASP A 105 -11.49 13.05 -9.49
CA ASP A 105 -10.05 13.28 -9.30
C ASP A 105 -9.29 11.95 -9.28
N CYS A 106 -9.88 10.89 -8.72
CA CYS A 106 -9.39 9.52 -8.82
C CYS A 106 -9.35 9.05 -10.27
N LEU A 107 -10.41 9.29 -11.06
CA LEU A 107 -10.43 8.95 -12.48
C LEU A 107 -9.28 9.62 -13.25
N LEU A 108 -8.94 10.87 -12.92
CA LEU A 108 -7.81 11.57 -13.54
C LEU A 108 -6.46 10.88 -13.23
N GLN A 109 -6.21 10.53 -11.96
CA GLN A 109 -4.99 9.81 -11.58
C GLN A 109 -4.93 8.41 -12.19
N ILE A 110 -6.05 7.70 -12.26
CA ILE A 110 -6.17 6.40 -12.95
C ILE A 110 -5.81 6.55 -14.43
N GLN A 111 -6.36 7.56 -15.10
CA GLN A 111 -6.09 7.83 -16.51
C GLN A 111 -4.61 8.18 -16.74
N ASN A 112 -4.01 8.99 -15.89
CA ASN A 112 -2.58 9.34 -15.99
C ASN A 112 -1.69 8.10 -15.89
N LEU A 113 -1.99 7.19 -14.94
CA LEU A 113 -1.28 5.92 -14.82
C LEU A 113 -1.46 5.05 -16.08
N ALA A 114 -2.70 4.94 -16.57
CA ALA A 114 -3.04 4.12 -17.72
C ALA A 114 -2.44 4.60 -19.05
N ARG A 115 -2.01 5.87 -19.14
CA ARG A 115 -1.33 6.43 -20.32
C ARG A 115 0.14 6.07 -20.40
N LEU A 116 0.75 5.53 -19.34
CA LEU A 116 2.17 5.25 -19.33
C LEU A 116 2.52 4.01 -20.16
N ASP A 117 3.39 4.18 -21.15
CA ASP A 117 3.85 3.10 -22.03
C ASP A 117 4.61 1.99 -21.29
N ILE A 118 5.21 2.32 -20.13
CA ILE A 118 5.92 1.38 -19.26
C ILE A 118 4.98 0.39 -18.56
N ILE A 119 3.68 0.71 -18.48
CA ILE A 119 2.68 -0.18 -17.89
C ILE A 119 2.37 -1.32 -18.87
N LYS A 120 2.35 -2.54 -18.33
CA LYS A 120 1.99 -3.76 -19.06
C LYS A 120 0.64 -4.29 -18.58
N GLY A 121 -0.07 -4.97 -19.48
CA GLY A 121 -1.41 -5.48 -19.20
C GLY A 121 -2.42 -4.39 -18.83
N HIS A 122 -3.44 -4.79 -18.09
CA HIS A 122 -4.43 -3.88 -17.52
C HIS A 122 -4.00 -3.37 -16.14
N ILE A 123 -4.58 -2.26 -15.71
CA ILE A 123 -4.48 -1.77 -14.33
C ILE A 123 -5.66 -2.31 -13.52
N THR A 124 -5.43 -2.73 -12.29
CA THR A 124 -6.50 -3.11 -11.36
C THR A 124 -6.75 -1.98 -10.36
N ILE A 125 -8.02 -1.62 -10.19
CA ILE A 125 -8.49 -0.65 -9.21
C ILE A 125 -9.39 -1.37 -8.21
N LEU A 126 -9.05 -1.29 -6.92
CA LEU A 126 -9.73 -2.01 -5.85
C LEU A 126 -10.85 -1.16 -5.22
N PRO A 127 -11.80 -1.78 -4.49
CA PRO A 127 -13.01 -1.05 -4.05
C PRO A 127 -12.76 0.12 -3.10
N ASP A 128 -11.65 0.10 -2.37
CA ASP A 128 -11.19 1.13 -1.45
C ASP A 128 -10.40 2.26 -2.13
N VAL A 129 -10.48 2.36 -3.46
CA VAL A 129 -9.83 3.42 -4.24
C VAL A 129 -10.17 4.81 -3.73
N HIS A 130 -9.13 5.63 -3.57
CA HIS A 130 -9.24 7.03 -3.19
C HIS A 130 -7.98 7.80 -3.59
N LEU A 131 -8.05 9.13 -3.50
CA LEU A 131 -6.95 10.01 -3.86
C LEU A 131 -5.69 9.73 -3.05
N GLY A 132 -4.58 9.57 -3.77
CA GLY A 132 -3.24 9.56 -3.22
C GLY A 132 -2.43 10.77 -3.67
N LYS A 133 -1.22 10.90 -3.14
CA LYS A 133 -0.24 11.87 -3.63
C LYS A 133 0.33 11.37 -4.97
N GLY A 134 -0.06 11.99 -6.08
CA GLY A 134 0.37 11.64 -7.44
C GLY A 134 -0.38 10.47 -8.09
N ILE A 135 -0.52 9.37 -7.36
CA ILE A 135 -1.18 8.14 -7.82
C ILE A 135 -2.16 7.64 -6.76
N ILE A 136 -3.31 7.12 -7.22
CA ILE A 136 -4.39 6.65 -6.36
C ILE A 136 -3.93 5.55 -5.41
N ILE A 137 -4.59 5.49 -4.26
CA ILE A 137 -4.51 4.36 -3.34
C ILE A 137 -5.58 3.35 -3.77
N GLY A 138 -5.35 2.05 -3.58
CA GLY A 138 -6.18 0.98 -4.13
C GLY A 138 -5.82 0.60 -5.58
N SER A 139 -4.55 0.75 -5.98
CA SER A 139 -4.06 0.30 -7.31
C SER A 139 -3.21 -0.94 -7.25
N VAL A 140 -3.31 -1.74 -8.32
CA VAL A 140 -2.32 -2.74 -8.70
C VAL A 140 -2.00 -2.62 -10.19
N PHE A 141 -0.71 -2.57 -10.53
CA PHE A 141 -0.27 -2.44 -11.91
C PHE A 141 1.07 -3.16 -12.15
N LEU A 142 1.33 -3.46 -13.42
CA LEU A 142 2.51 -4.23 -13.85
C LEU A 142 3.50 -3.35 -14.59
N THR A 143 4.78 -3.56 -14.29
CA THR A 143 5.91 -3.07 -15.09
C THR A 143 6.90 -4.21 -15.34
N LYS A 144 7.69 -4.11 -16.41
CA LYS A 144 8.73 -5.10 -16.74
C LYS A 144 10.12 -4.60 -16.39
N ASP A 145 10.52 -3.50 -17.03
CA ASP A 145 11.87 -2.94 -16.94
C ASP A 145 11.94 -1.66 -16.10
N PHE A 146 10.82 -1.23 -15.52
CA PHE A 146 10.74 0.07 -14.83
C PHE A 146 10.09 -0.06 -13.46
N ILE A 147 10.33 0.90 -12.59
CA ILE A 147 9.63 1.03 -11.31
C ILE A 147 9.26 2.48 -11.02
N ILE A 148 8.09 2.70 -10.44
CA ILE A 148 7.56 4.02 -10.06
C ILE A 148 7.67 4.12 -8.52
N PRO A 149 8.67 4.83 -7.95
CA PRO A 149 8.82 4.90 -6.49
C PRO A 149 7.58 5.44 -5.77
N ASN A 150 6.98 6.51 -6.29
CA ASN A 150 5.73 7.05 -5.74
C ASN A 150 4.50 6.14 -5.98
N GLY A 151 4.63 5.20 -6.92
CA GLY A 151 3.70 4.10 -7.16
C GLY A 151 3.71 3.06 -6.04
N VAL A 152 4.83 2.86 -5.35
CA VAL A 152 4.86 2.10 -4.07
C VAL A 152 4.34 2.96 -2.93
N GLY A 153 4.68 4.25 -2.94
CA GLY A 153 4.27 5.23 -1.95
C GLY A 153 5.33 5.50 -0.88
N VAL A 154 5.12 6.58 -0.10
CA VAL A 154 6.11 7.07 0.88
C VAL A 154 6.21 6.22 2.15
N ASP A 155 5.16 5.46 2.47
CA ASP A 155 5.15 4.57 3.62
C ASP A 155 5.36 3.12 3.15
N ILE A 156 6.57 2.86 2.65
CA ILE A 156 6.98 1.56 2.10
C ILE A 156 6.79 0.50 3.17
N GLY A 157 6.15 -0.62 2.82
CA GLY A 157 5.94 -1.71 3.77
C GLY A 157 4.92 -1.41 4.87
N CYS A 158 4.16 -0.31 4.77
CA CYS A 158 2.93 -0.15 5.55
C CYS A 158 2.10 -1.42 5.45
N GLY A 159 1.58 -1.88 6.58
CA GLY A 159 1.02 -3.21 6.68
C GLY A 159 0.38 -3.47 8.03
N VAL A 160 -0.23 -4.64 8.16
CA VAL A 160 -0.92 -5.07 9.39
C VAL A 160 -0.30 -6.37 9.89
N LEU A 161 -0.07 -6.42 11.20
CA LEU A 161 0.24 -7.64 11.95
C LEU A 161 -0.96 -7.96 12.85
N CYS A 162 -1.53 -9.16 12.75
CA CYS A 162 -2.62 -9.65 13.58
C CYS A 162 -2.21 -10.93 14.30
N ILE A 163 -2.46 -11.01 15.61
CA ILE A 163 -2.17 -12.20 16.43
C ILE A 163 -3.30 -12.46 17.43
N LYS A 164 -3.71 -13.73 17.56
CA LYS A 164 -4.66 -14.20 18.59
C LYS A 164 -3.99 -14.27 19.96
N ILE A 165 -4.70 -13.90 21.02
CA ILE A 165 -4.30 -14.14 22.40
C ILE A 165 -4.83 -15.50 22.84
N ASN A 166 -3.94 -16.39 23.31
CA ASN A 166 -4.30 -17.73 23.77
C ASN A 166 -5.11 -17.65 25.06
N ASN A 167 -6.20 -18.42 25.13
CA ASN A 167 -7.04 -18.61 26.32
C ASN A 167 -7.69 -17.35 26.89
N LEU A 168 -7.60 -16.20 26.21
CA LEU A 168 -8.25 -14.97 26.63
C LEU A 168 -9.59 -14.80 25.93
N LYS A 169 -10.66 -14.64 26.73
CA LYS A 169 -12.01 -14.35 26.23
C LYS A 169 -12.38 -12.91 26.49
N LYS A 170 -13.36 -12.39 25.72
CA LYS A 170 -13.84 -11.01 25.87
C LYS A 170 -14.29 -10.72 27.31
N LYS A 171 -15.01 -11.64 27.96
CA LYS A 171 -15.48 -11.48 29.36
C LYS A 171 -14.35 -11.28 30.38
N ASP A 172 -13.14 -11.72 30.06
CA ASP A 172 -11.98 -11.62 30.95
C ASP A 172 -11.37 -10.19 30.93
N LEU A 173 -11.79 -9.33 29.99
CA LEU A 173 -11.35 -7.94 29.84
C LEU A 173 -12.34 -6.96 30.48
N ASN A 174 -12.30 -6.84 31.81
CA ASN A 174 -13.04 -5.79 32.50
C ASN A 174 -12.43 -4.39 32.28
N GLU A 175 -13.17 -3.34 32.68
CA GLU A 175 -12.76 -1.95 32.46
C GLU A 175 -11.39 -1.60 33.07
N LYS A 176 -11.05 -2.16 34.24
CA LYS A 176 -9.75 -1.94 34.88
C LYS A 176 -8.61 -2.51 34.02
N ILE A 177 -8.75 -3.74 33.54
CA ILE A 177 -7.75 -4.40 32.68
C ILE A 177 -7.62 -3.64 31.35
N ILE A 178 -8.74 -3.28 30.73
CA ILE A 178 -8.77 -2.48 29.49
C ILE A 178 -8.00 -1.16 29.67
N ASN A 179 -8.27 -0.43 30.75
CA ASN A 179 -7.61 0.83 31.06
C ASN A 179 -6.10 0.66 31.32
N ASN A 180 -5.70 -0.38 32.05
CA ASN A 180 -4.30 -0.70 32.30
C ASN A 180 -3.55 -0.99 31.01
N ILE A 181 -4.08 -1.88 30.17
CA ILE A 181 -3.48 -2.24 28.88
C ILE A 181 -3.34 -0.99 28.00
N TYR A 182 -4.43 -0.21 27.85
CA TYR A 182 -4.42 1.02 27.07
C TYR A 182 -3.32 1.99 27.52
N ASN A 183 -3.25 2.29 28.82
CA ASN A 183 -2.27 3.22 29.38
C ASN A 183 -0.83 2.69 29.26
N LYS A 184 -0.62 1.40 29.52
CA LYS A 184 0.70 0.76 29.39
C LYS A 184 1.18 0.76 27.95
N ILE A 185 0.32 0.51 26.97
CA ILE A 185 0.69 0.57 25.55
C ILE A 185 1.12 1.99 25.19
N LYS A 186 0.30 3.00 25.49
CA LYS A 186 0.61 4.41 25.18
C LYS A 186 1.90 4.90 25.87
N ARG A 187 2.23 4.38 27.04
CA ARG A 187 3.46 4.71 27.78
C ARG A 187 4.71 4.06 27.19
N ASN A 188 4.59 2.84 26.66
CA ASN A 188 5.76 2.05 26.23
C ASN A 188 5.98 2.05 24.70
N ILE A 189 5.00 2.51 23.92
CA ILE A 189 5.12 2.58 22.45
C ILE A 189 4.98 4.05 22.02
N PRO A 190 6.07 4.67 21.55
CA PRO A 190 6.03 6.02 20.98
C PRO A 190 5.06 6.09 19.80
N LEU A 191 4.29 7.18 19.78
CA LEU A 191 3.23 7.42 18.82
C LEU A 191 3.63 8.55 17.86
N SER A 192 2.88 8.74 16.76
CA SER A 192 3.05 9.91 15.88
C SER A 192 4.48 10.07 15.32
N PHE A 193 5.15 11.17 15.62
CA PHE A 193 6.51 11.48 15.18
C PHE A 193 7.59 11.12 16.21
N ASP A 194 7.19 10.61 17.37
CA ASP A 194 8.08 10.30 18.48
C ASP A 194 8.93 9.05 18.19
N MET A 195 9.92 8.85 19.05
CA MET A 195 10.84 7.73 19.01
C MET A 195 11.23 7.33 20.44
N HIS A 196 11.81 6.15 20.59
CA HIS A 196 12.33 5.74 21.88
C HIS A 196 13.58 6.54 22.26
N ASP A 197 13.82 6.76 23.55
CA ASP A 197 15.06 7.41 24.02
C ASP A 197 16.30 6.60 23.63
N GLN A 198 16.18 5.27 23.77
CA GLN A 198 17.15 4.27 23.33
C GLN A 198 16.46 3.21 22.47
N GLY A 199 17.21 2.54 21.58
CA GLY A 199 16.66 1.45 20.77
C GLY A 199 16.07 0.35 21.65
N VAL A 200 14.95 -0.25 21.23
CA VAL A 200 14.31 -1.36 21.95
C VAL A 200 14.83 -2.70 21.47
N PHE A 201 14.95 -3.66 22.39
CA PHE A 201 15.50 -4.99 22.10
C PHE A 201 16.86 -4.89 21.37
N ASP A 202 17.04 -5.65 20.30
CA ASP A 202 18.22 -5.66 19.44
C ASP A 202 18.07 -4.76 18.19
N SER A 203 17.27 -3.67 18.28
CA SER A 203 16.95 -2.82 17.11
C SER A 203 18.16 -2.34 16.31
N LYS A 204 19.24 -2.01 17.02
CA LYS A 204 20.49 -1.56 16.40
C LYS A 204 21.16 -2.65 15.57
N ASN A 205 21.18 -3.87 16.08
CA ASN A 205 21.78 -5.02 15.41
C ASN A 205 20.92 -5.45 14.23
N ILE A 206 19.61 -5.58 14.43
CA ILE A 206 18.68 -5.90 13.33
C ILE A 206 18.78 -4.88 12.21
N PHE A 207 18.70 -3.59 12.50
CA PHE A 207 18.74 -2.60 11.43
C PHE A 207 20.10 -2.56 10.73
N SER A 208 21.20 -2.69 11.45
CA SER A 208 22.55 -2.83 10.86
C SER A 208 22.63 -4.05 9.93
N ASN A 209 22.08 -5.20 10.35
CA ASN A 209 22.05 -6.41 9.55
C ASN A 209 21.20 -6.24 8.28
N LEU A 210 20.05 -5.57 8.37
CA LEU A 210 19.22 -5.25 7.20
C LEU A 210 19.97 -4.38 6.19
N LEU A 211 20.68 -3.35 6.68
CA LEU A 211 21.50 -2.48 5.83
C LEU A 211 22.65 -3.23 5.16
N ASN A 212 23.33 -4.11 5.88
CA ASN A 212 24.44 -4.90 5.33
C ASN A 212 23.94 -5.96 4.33
N THR A 213 22.78 -6.56 4.59
CA THR A 213 22.24 -7.65 3.76
C THR A 213 21.61 -7.14 2.47
N TYR A 214 20.83 -6.05 2.56
CA TYR A 214 20.01 -5.59 1.44
C TYR A 214 20.36 -4.19 0.96
N GLY A 215 20.95 -3.34 1.80
CA GLY A 215 21.16 -1.93 1.51
C GLY A 215 22.06 -1.68 0.30
N SER A 216 21.66 -0.73 -0.53
CA SER A 216 22.50 -0.24 -1.63
C SER A 216 23.51 0.82 -1.15
N PRO A 217 24.47 1.24 -1.98
CA PRO A 217 25.33 2.38 -1.66
C PRO A 217 24.56 3.68 -1.36
N ASN A 218 23.42 3.90 -2.03
CA ASN A 218 22.61 5.11 -1.87
C ASN A 218 22.01 5.22 -0.46
N ILE A 219 21.63 4.10 0.16
CA ILE A 219 20.95 4.12 1.47
C ILE A 219 21.84 4.69 2.59
N LYS A 220 23.17 4.61 2.43
CA LYS A 220 24.13 5.13 3.41
C LYS A 220 23.95 6.64 3.65
N GLY A 221 23.60 7.40 2.61
CA GLY A 221 23.32 8.84 2.70
C GLY A 221 21.91 9.16 3.21
N ILE A 222 21.04 8.16 3.34
CA ILE A 222 19.64 8.32 3.75
C ILE A 222 19.47 7.99 5.23
N VAL A 223 20.18 6.98 5.73
CA VAL A 223 20.10 6.50 7.10
C VAL A 223 20.54 7.58 8.10
N GLN A 224 19.74 7.74 9.16
CA GLN A 224 20.00 8.68 10.26
C GLN A 224 19.93 7.95 11.61
N PRO A 225 20.63 8.42 12.65
CA PRO A 225 20.59 7.80 13.98
C PRO A 225 19.19 7.59 14.56
N LYS A 226 18.24 8.48 14.23
CA LYS A 226 16.85 8.36 14.67
C LYS A 226 16.14 7.11 14.14
N HIS A 227 16.57 6.56 13.01
CA HIS A 227 15.93 5.36 12.43
C HIS A 227 16.12 4.14 13.33
N PHE A 228 17.22 4.04 14.09
CA PHE A 228 17.39 2.97 15.09
C PHE A 228 16.42 3.10 16.27
N LYS A 229 16.08 4.34 16.64
CA LYS A 229 15.17 4.68 17.74
C LYS A 229 13.69 4.62 17.35
N GLN A 230 13.40 4.66 16.04
CA GLN A 230 12.05 4.57 15.52
C GLN A 230 11.58 3.13 15.27
N LEU A 231 12.45 2.13 15.43
CA LEU A 231 12.03 0.74 15.35
C LEU A 231 11.24 0.38 16.62
N GLY A 232 10.08 -0.24 16.46
CA GLY A 232 9.12 -0.46 17.54
C GLY A 232 8.26 0.77 17.86
N THR A 233 7.93 1.62 16.88
CA THR A 233 7.08 2.81 17.07
C THR A 233 5.87 2.80 16.15
N LEU A 234 4.77 3.40 16.59
CA LEU A 234 3.49 3.30 15.87
C LEU A 234 3.46 4.18 14.63
N GLY A 235 3.61 5.48 14.82
CA GLY A 235 3.30 6.46 13.78
C GLY A 235 2.00 7.20 13.91
N GLY A 236 1.79 8.11 12.96
CA GLY A 236 0.58 8.90 12.83
C GLY A 236 -0.19 8.56 11.56
N GLY A 237 -1.25 9.32 11.28
CA GLY A 237 -2.15 9.03 10.16
C GLY A 237 -3.02 7.80 10.44
N ASN A 238 -3.09 6.88 9.48
CA ASN A 238 -3.96 5.70 9.60
C ASN A 238 -3.34 4.57 10.43
N HIS A 239 -2.12 4.72 10.95
CA HIS A 239 -1.47 3.74 11.83
C HIS A 239 -2.25 3.59 13.14
N PHE A 240 -2.37 2.37 13.64
CA PHE A 240 -3.11 2.07 14.86
C PHE A 240 -2.61 0.80 15.57
N ILE A 241 -2.93 0.70 16.87
CA ILE A 241 -2.91 -0.55 17.64
C ILE A 241 -4.34 -0.81 18.09
N GLU A 242 -4.84 -2.02 17.87
CA GLU A 242 -6.16 -2.44 18.28
C GLU A 242 -6.12 -3.73 19.11
N ILE A 243 -6.97 -3.79 20.14
CA ILE A 243 -7.40 -5.04 20.77
C ILE A 243 -8.85 -5.25 20.40
N VAL A 244 -9.15 -6.41 19.81
CA VAL A 244 -10.43 -6.71 19.18
C VAL A 244 -10.93 -8.09 19.63
N TYR A 245 -12.24 -8.31 19.58
CA TYR A 245 -12.83 -9.64 19.76
C TYR A 245 -13.42 -10.17 18.45
N ASP A 246 -13.50 -11.49 18.34
CA ASP A 246 -14.18 -12.18 17.24
C ASP A 246 -15.69 -11.96 17.31
N ALA A 247 -16.22 -11.23 16.34
CA ALA A 247 -17.63 -10.89 16.19
C ALA A 247 -18.24 -11.58 14.95
N SER A 248 -17.68 -12.72 14.52
CA SER A 248 -18.16 -13.45 13.33
C SER A 248 -19.59 -13.96 13.48
N ASP A 249 -20.11 -14.07 14.71
CA ASP A 249 -21.51 -14.40 14.97
C ASP A 249 -22.49 -13.31 14.53
N ASP A 250 -22.02 -12.09 14.29
CA ASP A 250 -22.80 -10.98 13.71
C ASP A 250 -23.00 -11.12 12.20
N LEU A 251 -22.25 -12.02 11.53
CA LEU A 251 -22.34 -12.17 10.09
C LEU A 251 -23.67 -12.83 9.70
N ASN A 252 -24.27 -12.37 8.60
CA ASN A 252 -25.55 -12.87 8.13
C ASN A 252 -25.46 -14.34 7.70
N LYS A 253 -26.61 -15.04 7.62
CA LYS A 253 -26.70 -16.47 7.28
C LYS A 253 -25.94 -16.83 5.99
N THR A 254 -26.01 -16.00 4.96
CA THR A 254 -25.27 -16.15 3.70
C THR A 254 -23.74 -16.04 3.89
N GLN A 255 -23.27 -15.12 4.73
CA GLN A 255 -21.84 -14.98 5.06
C GLN A 255 -21.34 -16.14 5.93
N LYS A 256 -22.22 -16.69 6.80
CA LYS A 256 -21.96 -17.88 7.61
C LYS A 256 -21.93 -19.18 6.79
N GLU A 257 -22.82 -19.32 5.81
CA GLU A 257 -22.80 -20.44 4.87
C GLU A 257 -21.48 -20.45 4.07
N GLU A 258 -21.02 -19.28 3.62
CA GLU A 258 -19.71 -19.15 2.96
C GLU A 258 -18.50 -19.48 3.86
N LEU A 259 -18.61 -19.26 5.17
CA LEU A 259 -17.61 -19.64 6.18
C LEU A 259 -17.62 -21.16 6.41
N SER A 260 -18.80 -21.75 6.62
CA SER A 260 -18.98 -23.17 6.96
C SER A 260 -18.62 -24.16 5.84
N ILE A 261 -18.82 -23.80 4.57
CA ILE A 261 -18.50 -24.66 3.40
C ILE A 261 -16.97 -24.84 3.21
N LYS A 262 -16.12 -24.10 3.94
CA LYS A 262 -14.68 -23.98 3.63
C LYS A 262 -13.73 -24.38 4.76
N ASP A 263 -14.26 -24.79 5.91
CA ASP A 263 -13.48 -25.32 7.04
C ASP A 263 -13.11 -26.81 6.88
N GLU A 264 -13.57 -27.51 5.83
CA GLU A 264 -13.22 -28.92 5.59
C GLU A 264 -11.80 -29.17 5.06
N THR A 265 -11.01 -28.13 4.74
CA THR A 265 -9.59 -28.30 4.38
C THR A 265 -8.68 -27.73 5.46
N ASN A 266 -8.62 -28.44 6.60
CA ASN A 266 -7.63 -28.22 7.64
C ASN A 266 -6.25 -28.80 7.25
N ASN A 267 -5.21 -28.12 7.73
CA ASN A 267 -3.77 -28.43 7.65
C ASN A 267 -3.04 -28.05 6.36
N ILE A 268 -2.83 -26.75 6.15
CA ILE A 268 -1.61 -26.27 5.48
C ILE A 268 -1.01 -25.14 6.31
N TYR A 269 0.03 -25.49 7.06
CA TYR A 269 0.90 -24.61 7.81
C TYR A 269 1.57 -23.59 6.87
N VAL A 270 1.54 -22.31 7.23
CA VAL A 270 2.43 -21.31 6.62
C VAL A 270 3.60 -21.11 7.57
N HIS A 271 4.70 -21.82 7.30
CA HIS A 271 6.01 -21.45 7.82
C HIS A 271 6.36 -20.05 7.29
N ASN A 272 6.20 -19.03 8.14
CA ASN A 272 7.13 -17.92 8.15
C ASN A 272 7.95 -18.13 9.43
N ASN A 273 9.14 -18.71 9.31
CA ASN A 273 10.02 -18.93 10.46
C ASN A 273 10.20 -17.61 11.24
N VAL A 274 9.56 -17.56 12.41
CA VAL A 274 9.84 -16.57 13.48
C VAL A 274 10.68 -17.25 14.58
N HIS A 275 11.31 -18.38 14.27
CA HIS A 275 12.35 -18.99 15.08
C HIS A 275 13.62 -19.08 14.26
N ASP A 276 14.45 -18.03 14.36
CA ASP A 276 15.89 -18.19 14.27
C ASP A 276 16.49 -17.72 15.59
N ASN A 277 17.25 -18.63 16.19
CA ASN A 277 17.90 -18.52 17.48
C ASN A 277 18.85 -17.31 17.54
N MET A 278 18.49 -16.28 18.30
CA MET A 278 19.46 -15.29 18.82
C MET A 278 19.04 -14.81 20.21
N PHE A 279 18.94 -15.74 21.15
CA PHE A 279 19.05 -15.43 22.58
C PHE A 279 19.94 -16.49 23.23
N ASN A 280 21.25 -16.35 23.07
CA ASN A 280 22.17 -16.84 24.08
C ASN A 280 22.47 -15.66 24.99
N GLU A 281 21.85 -15.69 26.16
CA GLU A 281 22.40 -15.04 27.34
C GLU A 281 23.77 -15.67 27.61
N ASN A 282 24.81 -14.84 27.55
CA ASN A 282 26.18 -14.99 28.06
C ASN A 282 27.16 -14.42 27.04
N ASP A 283 27.46 -13.12 27.17
CA ASP A 283 28.85 -12.68 27.40
C ASP A 283 28.93 -11.16 27.53
N ILE A 284 29.05 -10.75 28.78
CA ILE A 284 29.64 -9.48 29.18
C ILE A 284 31.14 -9.61 28.93
N SER A 285 31.71 -8.88 27.98
CA SER A 285 33.06 -8.36 28.16
C SER A 285 33.31 -7.10 27.35
N GLN A 286 33.90 -6.14 28.05
CA GLN A 286 34.31 -4.82 27.62
C GLN A 286 35.17 -4.85 26.34
N LYS A 287 34.98 -3.87 25.45
CA LYS A 287 36.11 -3.09 24.90
C LYS A 287 35.66 -1.80 24.23
N ASN A 288 36.40 -0.76 24.60
CA ASN A 288 36.22 0.65 24.31
C ASN A 288 36.21 0.98 22.81
N CYS A 289 35.38 1.95 22.42
CA CYS A 289 35.74 2.86 21.33
C CYS A 289 35.23 4.27 21.65
N ALA A 290 36.17 5.14 21.98
CA ALA A 290 35.96 6.58 22.12
C ALA A 290 35.57 7.18 20.77
N ILE A 291 34.57 8.07 20.76
CA ILE A 291 34.33 8.98 19.64
C ILE A 291 34.20 10.39 20.21
N ASN A 292 35.13 11.22 19.76
CA ASN A 292 35.30 12.63 20.07
C ASN A 292 34.04 13.44 19.78
N THR A 293 33.66 14.27 20.75
CA THR A 293 32.79 15.43 20.60
C THR A 293 33.59 16.62 20.09
N SER A 294 33.17 17.23 19.00
CA SER A 294 33.43 18.65 18.75
C SER A 294 32.17 19.32 18.21
N LEU A 295 31.66 20.24 19.03
CA LEU A 295 30.66 21.23 18.67
C LEU A 295 31.21 22.14 17.56
N LEU A 296 30.32 22.62 16.68
CA LEU A 296 30.37 24.00 16.20
C LEU A 296 28.95 24.50 15.88
N ASN A 297 28.67 25.68 16.42
CA ASN A 297 27.43 26.44 16.35
C ASN A 297 27.17 27.04 14.96
N ALA A 298 25.89 27.17 14.58
CA ALA A 298 25.44 28.28 13.74
C ALA A 298 23.97 28.65 14.04
N LYS A 299 23.77 29.86 14.54
CA LYS A 299 22.49 30.56 14.71
C LYS A 299 22.11 31.30 13.42
N GLY A 300 20.80 31.51 13.24
CA GLY A 300 20.19 32.47 12.30
C GLY A 300 19.73 31.83 11.00
N ASN A 301 18.56 32.11 10.40
CA ASN A 301 17.57 33.16 10.61
C ASN A 301 16.20 32.64 10.13
N ARG A 302 15.12 33.01 10.83
CA ARG A 302 13.75 32.84 10.34
C ARG A 302 13.41 34.02 9.42
N ASN A 303 13.14 33.74 8.15
CA ASN A 303 12.47 34.69 7.26
C ASN A 303 11.02 34.29 7.06
N HIS A 304 10.13 35.14 7.57
CA HIS A 304 8.75 35.27 7.18
C HIS A 304 8.69 35.66 5.70
N ILE A 305 7.95 34.89 4.90
CA ILE A 305 7.46 35.35 3.59
C ILE A 305 5.94 35.23 3.63
N SER A 306 5.31 36.39 3.70
CA SER A 306 3.92 36.64 3.39
C SER A 306 3.68 36.35 1.91
N ASN A 307 2.68 35.53 1.60
CA ASN A 307 2.10 35.47 0.26
C ASN A 307 0.60 35.69 0.37
N ASN A 308 0.19 36.92 0.06
CA ASN A 308 -1.16 37.26 -0.34
C ASN A 308 -1.45 36.54 -1.65
N ASN A 309 -2.51 35.72 -1.69
CA ASN A 309 -3.22 35.41 -2.93
C ASN A 309 -4.70 35.27 -2.60
N SER A 310 -5.45 36.28 -3.06
CA SER A 310 -6.91 36.30 -3.14
C SER A 310 -7.40 35.13 -3.99
N VAL A 311 -8.18 34.24 -3.40
CA VAL A 311 -8.91 33.20 -4.12
C VAL A 311 -10.38 33.61 -4.13
N ASP A 312 -10.86 33.88 -5.34
CA ASP A 312 -12.26 34.11 -5.66
C ASP A 312 -13.13 32.97 -5.15
N LYS A 313 -14.11 33.32 -4.33
CA LYS A 313 -15.20 32.45 -3.91
C LYS A 313 -16.11 32.21 -5.11
N LYS A 314 -16.06 31.03 -5.70
CA LYS A 314 -17.18 30.47 -6.47
C LYS A 314 -17.69 29.21 -5.79
N ASN A 315 -18.96 29.30 -5.43
CA ASN A 315 -19.78 28.27 -4.80
C ASN A 315 -19.78 26.98 -5.64
N GLU A 316 -19.20 25.90 -5.10
CA GLU A 316 -19.57 24.55 -5.50
C GLU A 316 -20.60 24.03 -4.50
N VAL A 317 -21.78 23.73 -5.04
CA VAL A 317 -22.90 23.11 -4.35
C VAL A 317 -22.46 21.71 -3.92
N LEU A 318 -22.08 21.58 -2.65
CA LEU A 318 -21.89 20.29 -2.00
C LEU A 318 -23.28 19.74 -1.68
N THR A 319 -23.68 18.69 -2.41
CA THR A 319 -24.84 17.86 -2.06
C THR A 319 -24.70 17.37 -0.62
N GLU A 320 -25.71 17.63 0.20
CA GLU A 320 -25.84 17.10 1.56
C GLU A 320 -25.73 15.57 1.54
N TYR A 321 -24.53 15.04 1.82
CA TYR A 321 -24.39 13.64 2.18
C TYR A 321 -25.01 13.47 3.56
N ASN A 322 -26.18 12.84 3.61
CA ASN A 322 -26.92 12.60 4.83
C ASN A 322 -26.22 11.48 5.65
N TYR A 323 -25.14 11.85 6.36
CA TYR A 323 -24.30 10.95 7.17
C TYR A 323 -25.05 10.26 8.32
N SER A 324 -26.25 10.73 8.66
CA SER A 324 -27.09 10.25 9.76
C SER A 324 -27.69 8.85 9.53
N ASN A 325 -27.78 8.38 8.28
CA ASN A 325 -28.35 7.06 7.95
C ASN A 325 -27.32 5.93 7.81
N VAL A 326 -26.01 6.21 7.89
CA VAL A 326 -24.97 5.17 7.70
C VAL A 326 -24.75 4.29 8.94
N TYR A 327 -25.24 4.72 10.11
CA TYR A 327 -24.99 4.04 11.40
C TYR A 327 -26.23 3.48 12.10
N LYS A 328 -27.37 3.35 11.38
CA LYS A 328 -28.61 2.79 11.96
C LYS A 328 -28.61 1.26 12.16
N ASP A 329 -27.59 0.54 11.69
CA ASP A 329 -27.51 -0.92 11.81
C ASP A 329 -26.59 -1.44 12.95
N ILE A 330 -26.20 -0.61 13.92
CA ILE A 330 -25.33 -1.04 15.05
C ILE A 330 -26.09 -1.14 16.38
N SER A 331 -27.40 -0.89 16.41
CA SER A 331 -28.20 -1.15 17.61
C SER A 331 -28.84 -2.53 17.58
N LEU A 332 -28.46 -3.34 18.57
CA LEU A 332 -29.21 -4.45 19.14
C LEU A 332 -29.24 -5.75 18.31
N ASN A 333 -28.35 -6.67 18.68
CA ASN A 333 -28.74 -8.05 18.97
C ASN A 333 -27.84 -8.62 20.05
N ASN A 334 -28.41 -8.80 21.25
CA ASN A 334 -27.81 -9.47 22.40
C ASN A 334 -27.50 -10.93 22.04
N LYS A 335 -26.28 -11.19 21.57
CA LYS A 335 -25.64 -12.51 21.67
C LYS A 335 -24.46 -12.38 22.62
N ASN A 336 -24.28 -13.38 23.47
CA ASN A 336 -23.29 -13.34 24.54
C ASN A 336 -21.88 -13.52 23.92
N ASP A 337 -21.29 -12.42 23.48
CA ASP A 337 -19.93 -12.34 22.92
C ASP A 337 -18.82 -12.47 23.99
N ASP A 338 -19.23 -12.69 25.24
CA ASP A 338 -18.39 -12.98 26.40
C ASP A 338 -17.33 -14.07 26.14
N LEU A 339 -17.68 -15.09 25.34
CA LEU A 339 -16.81 -16.23 25.02
C LEU A 339 -15.99 -16.04 23.73
N SER A 340 -16.10 -14.88 23.07
CA SER A 340 -15.34 -14.57 21.86
C SER A 340 -13.84 -14.49 22.13
N ASP A 341 -13.07 -15.02 21.19
CA ASP A 341 -11.60 -14.93 21.19
C ASP A 341 -11.13 -13.49 20.99
N VAL A 342 -10.00 -13.13 21.60
CA VAL A 342 -9.40 -11.80 21.51
C VAL A 342 -8.14 -11.81 20.63
N TYR A 343 -7.96 -10.76 19.84
CA TYR A 343 -6.82 -10.56 18.94
C TYR A 343 -6.21 -9.17 19.13
N ILE A 344 -4.97 -9.02 18.68
CA ILE A 344 -4.23 -7.76 18.64
C ILE A 344 -3.87 -7.46 17.19
N LEU A 345 -4.16 -6.24 16.74
CA LEU A 345 -3.77 -5.75 15.42
C LEU A 345 -2.84 -4.56 15.56
N ILE A 346 -1.78 -4.55 14.75
CA ILE A 346 -0.86 -3.43 14.63
C ILE A 346 -0.78 -3.03 13.17
N HIS A 347 -1.24 -1.82 12.87
CA HIS A 347 -1.10 -1.20 11.56
C HIS A 347 0.02 -0.15 11.61
N SER A 348 1.15 -0.45 10.99
CA SER A 348 2.29 0.47 10.87
C SER A 348 3.19 0.09 9.70
N GLY A 349 4.10 0.99 9.34
CA GLY A 349 5.03 0.83 8.23
C GLY A 349 6.48 1.04 8.62
N SER A 350 7.27 1.49 7.65
CA SER A 350 8.72 1.68 7.78
C SER A 350 9.12 3.03 8.39
N ARG A 351 8.16 3.77 8.95
CA ARG A 351 8.42 5.01 9.68
C ARG A 351 9.16 6.02 8.80
N ASN A 352 10.08 6.81 9.36
CA ASN A 352 10.76 7.83 8.56
C ASN A 352 11.74 7.25 7.53
N ILE A 353 12.34 6.07 7.75
CA ILE A 353 13.32 5.52 6.79
C ILE A 353 12.67 5.25 5.43
N GLY A 354 11.48 4.65 5.39
CA GLY A 354 10.76 4.45 4.12
C GLY A 354 10.38 5.74 3.43
N LYS A 355 9.95 6.75 4.20
CA LYS A 355 9.67 8.08 3.66
C LYS A 355 10.91 8.68 3.02
N SER A 356 12.04 8.65 3.71
CA SER A 356 13.30 9.22 3.22
C SER A 356 13.82 8.47 1.97
N VAL A 357 13.70 7.14 1.94
CA VAL A 357 14.01 6.33 0.75
C VAL A 357 13.09 6.70 -0.41
N ALA A 358 11.78 6.71 -0.20
CA ALA A 358 10.82 7.06 -1.25
C ALA A 358 11.06 8.48 -1.81
N GLU A 359 11.28 9.47 -0.94
CA GLU A 359 11.53 10.85 -1.35
C GLU A 359 12.84 11.03 -2.12
N PHE A 360 13.89 10.29 -1.73
CA PHE A 360 15.18 10.29 -2.44
C PHE A 360 15.05 9.70 -3.84
N TYR A 361 14.45 8.52 -3.97
CA TYR A 361 14.31 7.87 -5.28
C TYR A 361 13.27 8.52 -6.18
N ASP A 362 12.28 9.21 -5.64
CA ASP A 362 11.33 10.03 -6.41
C ASP A 362 12.02 11.24 -7.07
N ILE A 363 13.06 11.82 -6.44
CA ILE A 363 13.91 12.85 -7.06
C ILE A 363 14.67 12.25 -8.24
N LEU A 364 15.38 11.13 -8.02
CA LEU A 364 16.15 10.45 -9.08
C LEU A 364 15.25 10.00 -10.23
N ALA A 365 14.06 9.49 -9.93
CA ALA A 365 13.07 9.10 -10.91
C ALA A 365 12.60 10.30 -11.74
N SER A 366 12.38 11.46 -11.10
CA SER A 366 11.99 12.70 -11.78
C SER A 366 13.07 13.19 -12.73
N GLU A 367 14.33 13.16 -12.30
CA GLU A 367 15.48 13.54 -13.13
C GLU A 367 15.69 12.60 -14.32
N GLU A 368 15.51 11.30 -14.11
CA GLU A 368 15.72 10.26 -15.13
C GLU A 368 14.59 10.23 -16.16
N SER A 369 13.33 10.19 -15.72
CA SER A 369 12.15 10.11 -16.59
C SER A 369 11.70 11.45 -17.17
N LYS A 370 12.25 12.58 -16.67
CA LYS A 370 11.81 13.95 -16.96
C LYS A 370 10.34 14.21 -16.61
N MET A 371 9.76 13.37 -15.75
CA MET A 371 8.42 13.54 -15.22
C MET A 371 8.45 14.33 -13.91
N LYS A 372 7.31 14.92 -13.55
CA LYS A 372 7.17 15.69 -12.31
C LYS A 372 7.35 14.78 -11.09
N ARG A 373 8.09 15.29 -10.10
CA ARG A 373 8.24 14.67 -8.77
C ARG A 373 6.89 14.54 -8.04
N ASN A 374 6.75 13.51 -7.18
CA ASN A 374 5.52 13.15 -6.46
C ASN A 374 4.34 12.81 -7.38
N ASP A 375 4.61 12.42 -8.61
CA ASP A 375 3.62 12.01 -9.60
C ASP A 375 3.91 10.57 -10.04
N LEU A 376 4.11 10.31 -11.32
CA LEU A 376 4.35 8.99 -11.88
C LEU A 376 5.77 8.81 -12.45
N ALA A 377 6.74 9.59 -11.94
CA ALA A 377 8.14 9.47 -12.31
C ALA A 377 8.68 8.06 -12.03
N TYR A 378 9.54 7.56 -12.93
CA TYR A 378 10.01 6.17 -12.90
C TYR A 378 11.52 6.04 -13.13
N LEU A 379 12.06 4.91 -12.67
CA LEU A 379 13.45 4.49 -12.84
C LEU A 379 13.54 3.27 -13.75
N ASP A 380 14.54 3.24 -14.63
CA ASP A 380 14.91 2.05 -15.40
C ASP A 380 15.66 1.05 -14.51
N LEU A 381 15.14 -0.17 -14.40
CA LEU A 381 15.70 -1.25 -13.60
C LEU A 381 16.99 -1.83 -14.18
N LYS A 382 17.36 -1.47 -15.41
CA LYS A 382 18.67 -1.81 -16.00
C LYS A 382 19.78 -0.91 -15.46
N LYS A 383 19.44 0.29 -14.98
CA LYS A 383 20.38 1.26 -14.40
C LYS A 383 20.53 1.09 -12.89
N ASP A 384 21.60 1.65 -12.36
CA ASP A 384 21.97 1.48 -10.96
C ASP A 384 20.93 2.06 -10.00
N ASN A 385 20.33 3.21 -10.32
CA ASN A 385 19.28 3.81 -9.49
C ASN A 385 18.05 2.92 -9.36
N GLY A 386 17.60 2.27 -10.45
CA GLY A 386 16.48 1.32 -10.41
C GLY A 386 16.81 0.09 -9.56
N LYS A 387 18.01 -0.49 -9.74
CA LYS A 387 18.48 -1.65 -8.94
C LYS A 387 18.64 -1.30 -7.46
N ASN A 388 19.20 -0.14 -7.17
CA ASN A 388 19.42 0.35 -5.81
C ASN A 388 18.08 0.65 -5.11
N TYR A 389 17.07 1.16 -5.83
CA TYR A 389 15.74 1.35 -5.26
C TYR A 389 15.12 0.02 -4.82
N LEU A 390 15.21 -1.05 -5.61
CA LEU A 390 14.67 -2.36 -5.22
C LEU A 390 15.32 -2.91 -3.95
N LYS A 391 16.65 -2.74 -3.83
CA LYS A 391 17.44 -3.09 -2.65
C LYS A 391 17.01 -2.32 -1.41
N ASP A 392 16.91 -0.99 -1.53
CA ASP A 392 16.56 -0.12 -0.40
C ASP A 392 15.08 -0.23 -0.01
N MET A 393 14.20 -0.49 -0.99
CA MET A 393 12.81 -0.87 -0.74
C MET A 393 12.76 -2.14 0.09
N LYS A 394 13.58 -3.16 -0.20
CA LYS A 394 13.63 -4.39 0.58
C LYS A 394 14.07 -4.14 2.03
N VAL A 395 15.05 -3.26 2.27
CA VAL A 395 15.39 -2.80 3.63
C VAL A 395 14.15 -2.22 4.33
N CYS A 396 13.40 -1.35 3.65
CA CYS A 396 12.21 -0.73 4.23
C CYS A 396 11.09 -1.74 4.52
N LEU A 397 10.88 -2.74 3.65
CA LEU A 397 9.89 -3.79 3.87
C LEU A 397 10.23 -4.61 5.13
N GLU A 398 11.49 -5.05 5.26
CA GLU A 398 11.92 -5.80 6.45
C GLU A 398 11.89 -4.92 7.71
N TYR A 399 12.33 -3.66 7.63
CA TYR A 399 12.23 -2.71 8.74
C TYR A 399 10.77 -2.59 9.20
N ALA A 400 9.81 -2.43 8.28
CA ALA A 400 8.40 -2.33 8.62
C ALA A 400 7.85 -3.59 9.30
N LYS A 401 8.30 -4.77 8.83
CA LYS A 401 7.97 -6.06 9.45
C LYS A 401 8.48 -6.11 10.90
N TYR A 402 9.76 -5.83 11.13
CA TYR A 402 10.35 -5.81 12.47
C TYR A 402 9.77 -4.73 13.36
N ASN A 403 9.42 -3.57 12.81
CA ASN A 403 8.73 -2.51 13.55
C ASN A 403 7.42 -3.01 14.17
N ARG A 404 6.61 -3.76 13.40
CA ARG A 404 5.38 -4.39 13.90
C ARG A 404 5.67 -5.50 14.92
N ILE A 405 6.67 -6.34 14.67
CA ILE A 405 7.06 -7.42 15.60
C ILE A 405 7.50 -6.85 16.95
N TYR A 406 8.33 -5.80 16.97
CA TYR A 406 8.82 -5.21 18.20
C TYR A 406 7.72 -4.54 19.01
N MET A 407 6.81 -3.82 18.36
CA MET A 407 5.62 -3.32 19.06
C MET A 407 4.79 -4.47 19.63
N MET A 408 4.59 -5.55 18.87
CA MET A 408 3.85 -6.72 19.34
C MET A 408 4.55 -7.42 20.52
N LYS A 409 5.87 -7.48 20.55
CA LYS A 409 6.67 -8.00 21.67
C LYS A 409 6.55 -7.14 22.93
N ILE A 410 6.44 -5.81 22.78
CA ILE A 410 6.15 -4.91 23.92
C ILE A 410 4.74 -5.19 24.44
N ILE A 411 3.75 -5.30 23.55
CA ILE A 411 2.35 -5.57 23.93
C ILE A 411 2.21 -6.96 24.55
N GLU A 412 2.92 -7.97 24.05
CA GLU A 412 2.94 -9.33 24.60
C GLU A 412 3.29 -9.34 26.09
N LYS A 413 4.33 -8.58 26.49
CA LYS A 413 4.69 -8.43 27.91
C LYS A 413 3.56 -7.79 28.73
N ILE A 414 2.94 -6.73 28.20
CA ILE A 414 1.81 -6.04 28.85
C ILE A 414 0.61 -6.98 29.01
N ILE A 415 0.25 -7.74 27.98
CA ILE A 415 -0.86 -8.70 28.02
C ILE A 415 -0.58 -9.79 29.05
N TYR A 416 0.63 -10.34 29.07
CA TYR A 416 1.00 -11.35 30.05
C TYR A 416 0.94 -10.81 31.49
N GLU A 417 1.44 -9.59 31.73
CA GLU A 417 1.34 -8.97 33.05
C GLU A 417 -0.10 -8.85 33.55
N GLU A 418 -1.00 -8.34 32.71
CA GLU A 418 -2.39 -8.03 33.06
C GLU A 418 -3.33 -9.25 33.04
N THR A 419 -3.05 -10.26 32.22
CA THR A 419 -4.00 -11.36 31.93
C THR A 419 -3.43 -12.76 32.11
N LYS A 420 -2.10 -12.91 32.27
CA LYS A 420 -1.37 -14.20 32.26
C LYS A 420 -1.54 -15.03 30.98
N CYS A 421 -2.09 -14.43 29.92
CA CYS A 421 -2.24 -15.06 28.62
C CYS A 421 -1.04 -14.78 27.71
N THR A 422 -0.83 -15.65 26.72
CA THR A 422 0.27 -15.57 25.75
C THR A 422 -0.23 -15.31 24.34
N LEU A 423 0.65 -14.95 23.40
CA LEU A 423 0.28 -14.73 22.01
C LEU A 423 0.53 -15.98 21.15
N ASN A 424 -0.36 -16.25 20.19
CA ASN A 424 -0.22 -17.33 19.23
C ASN A 424 0.58 -16.88 17.99
N TRP A 425 1.91 -16.89 18.09
CA TRP A 425 2.79 -16.47 17.00
C TRP A 425 2.70 -17.36 15.76
N ASP A 426 2.39 -18.66 15.92
CA ASP A 426 2.26 -19.62 14.82
C ASP A 426 1.10 -19.28 13.88
N GLN A 427 0.07 -18.61 14.40
CA GLN A 427 -1.09 -18.14 13.62
C GLN A 427 -1.02 -16.65 13.28
N SER A 428 0.15 -16.03 13.37
CA SER A 428 0.31 -14.60 13.06
C SER A 428 0.11 -14.31 11.57
N ILE A 429 -0.63 -13.23 11.28
CA ILE A 429 -0.83 -12.74 9.91
C ILE A 429 -0.09 -11.41 9.78
N ASN A 430 0.96 -11.36 8.97
CA ASN A 430 1.76 -10.17 8.75
C ASN A 430 1.81 -9.82 7.26
N ILE A 431 1.11 -8.77 6.85
CA ILE A 431 0.92 -8.42 5.44
C ILE A 431 1.21 -6.96 5.16
N HIS A 432 1.98 -6.68 4.09
CA HIS A 432 2.20 -5.33 3.58
C HIS A 432 1.11 -4.94 2.59
N HIS A 433 0.88 -3.63 2.42
CA HIS A 433 -0.04 -3.07 1.44
C HIS A 433 0.52 -1.91 0.58
N ASN A 434 1.77 -1.52 0.81
CA ASN A 434 2.54 -0.60 -0.03
C ASN A 434 3.87 -1.25 -0.40
N PHE A 435 3.94 -1.92 -1.55
CA PHE A 435 5.14 -2.66 -1.95
C PHE A 435 5.13 -2.99 -3.45
N CYS A 436 6.30 -3.39 -3.96
CA CYS A 436 6.44 -3.94 -5.30
C CYS A 436 7.22 -5.26 -5.21
N ASN A 437 6.69 -6.32 -5.84
CA ASN A 437 7.32 -7.63 -5.87
C ASN A 437 7.47 -8.13 -7.30
N TYR A 438 8.53 -8.91 -7.55
CA TYR A 438 8.71 -9.62 -8.81
C TYR A 438 7.95 -10.95 -8.76
N GLU A 439 6.86 -11.05 -9.52
CA GLU A 439 5.93 -12.17 -9.43
C GLU A 439 5.57 -12.71 -10.81
N LYS A 440 5.31 -14.02 -10.89
CA LYS A 440 4.76 -14.64 -12.10
C LYS A 440 3.29 -14.25 -12.23
N VAL A 441 2.95 -13.51 -13.28
CA VAL A 441 1.61 -13.00 -13.54
C VAL A 441 1.09 -13.51 -14.87
N MET A 442 -0.24 -13.52 -15.00
CA MET A 442 -0.93 -13.71 -16.26
C MET A 442 -1.60 -12.40 -16.63
N TYR A 443 -1.38 -11.92 -17.85
CA TYR A 443 -1.94 -10.67 -18.32
C TYR A 443 -2.22 -10.74 -19.82
N LEU A 444 -3.09 -9.84 -20.30
CA LEU A 444 -3.42 -9.72 -21.72
C LEU A 444 -2.54 -8.66 -22.38
N ASP A 445 -1.95 -8.98 -23.52
CA ASP A 445 -1.14 -8.06 -24.32
C ASP A 445 -1.41 -8.29 -25.80
N ASN A 446 -1.86 -7.27 -26.53
CA ASN A 446 -2.22 -7.38 -27.96
C ASN A 446 -3.15 -8.58 -28.27
N ASN A 447 -4.12 -8.85 -27.39
CA ASN A 447 -5.06 -9.98 -27.47
C ASN A 447 -4.43 -11.38 -27.24
N GLU A 448 -3.21 -11.46 -26.74
CA GLU A 448 -2.57 -12.71 -26.34
C GLU A 448 -2.42 -12.80 -24.82
N ILE A 449 -2.73 -13.97 -24.26
CA ILE A 449 -2.50 -14.24 -22.85
C ILE A 449 -1.02 -14.56 -22.67
N LYS A 450 -0.32 -13.70 -21.92
CA LYS A 450 1.09 -13.88 -21.56
C LYS A 450 1.23 -14.30 -20.12
N LYS A 451 2.21 -15.15 -19.85
CA LYS A 451 2.57 -15.62 -18.51
C LYS A 451 4.06 -15.39 -18.28
N GLU A 452 4.40 -14.31 -17.60
CA GLU A 452 5.77 -13.85 -17.41
C GLU A 452 5.99 -13.39 -15.97
N TYR A 453 7.25 -13.23 -15.57
CA TYR A 453 7.56 -12.53 -14.35
C TYR A 453 7.56 -11.02 -14.60
N MET A 454 6.84 -10.29 -13.74
CA MET A 454 6.70 -8.83 -13.81
C MET A 454 6.82 -8.24 -12.41
N TYR A 455 7.13 -6.96 -12.34
CA TYR A 455 7.02 -6.19 -11.11
C TYR A 455 5.56 -5.81 -10.89
N VAL A 456 4.96 -6.37 -9.83
CA VAL A 456 3.60 -6.10 -9.39
C VAL A 456 3.66 -5.04 -8.31
N THR A 457 3.31 -3.81 -8.66
CA THR A 457 3.26 -2.71 -7.69
C THR A 457 1.87 -2.63 -7.08
N ARG A 458 1.82 -2.57 -5.75
CA ARG A 458 0.61 -2.46 -4.93
C ARG A 458 0.69 -1.22 -4.06
N LYS A 459 -0.27 -0.31 -4.22
CA LYS A 459 -0.43 0.90 -3.38
C LYS A 459 -1.78 0.88 -2.71
N GLY A 460 -1.80 0.74 -1.39
CA GLY A 460 -3.00 0.41 -0.64
C GLY A 460 -3.71 -0.83 -1.17
N ALA A 461 -2.94 -1.87 -1.45
CA ALA A 461 -3.44 -3.14 -1.94
C ALA A 461 -2.64 -4.29 -1.31
N THR A 462 -3.30 -5.36 -0.91
CA THR A 462 -2.64 -6.53 -0.30
C THR A 462 -2.56 -7.69 -1.29
N SER A 463 -1.63 -8.60 -1.07
CA SER A 463 -1.60 -9.88 -1.79
C SER A 463 -2.76 -10.77 -1.35
N SER A 464 -3.51 -11.32 -2.30
CA SER A 464 -4.64 -12.22 -2.11
C SER A 464 -4.45 -13.52 -2.92
N LYS A 465 -3.21 -14.02 -2.95
CA LYS A 465 -2.90 -15.34 -3.54
C LYS A 465 -3.82 -16.40 -2.95
N LYS A 466 -4.11 -17.43 -3.76
CA LYS A 466 -5.02 -18.49 -3.36
C LYS A 466 -4.61 -19.05 -2.00
N ASN A 467 -5.54 -19.08 -1.07
CA ASN A 467 -5.37 -19.56 0.31
C ASN A 467 -4.46 -18.73 1.22
N GLN A 468 -3.93 -17.60 0.77
CA GLN A 468 -3.12 -16.71 1.61
C GLN A 468 -4.01 -15.93 2.58
N TYR A 469 -3.70 -15.96 3.88
CA TYR A 469 -4.36 -15.13 4.87
C TYR A 469 -3.97 -13.65 4.73
N GLY A 470 -4.93 -12.76 4.97
CA GLY A 470 -4.74 -11.31 4.95
C GLY A 470 -5.66 -10.63 5.97
N ILE A 471 -5.49 -9.31 6.10
CA ILE A 471 -6.30 -8.48 6.99
C ILE A 471 -6.80 -7.27 6.21
N ILE A 472 -8.10 -7.00 6.30
CA ILE A 472 -8.72 -5.77 5.77
C ILE A 472 -9.15 -4.92 6.97
N PRO A 473 -8.33 -3.97 7.41
CA PRO A 473 -8.70 -3.04 8.46
C PRO A 473 -9.76 -2.04 8.03
N GLY A 474 -10.74 -1.79 8.91
CA GLY A 474 -11.71 -0.74 8.75
C GLY A 474 -11.27 0.59 9.33
N ASN A 475 -12.24 1.32 9.89
CA ASN A 475 -12.00 2.51 10.70
C ASN A 475 -12.00 2.14 12.20
N MET A 476 -11.76 3.14 13.04
CA MET A 476 -11.60 2.98 14.49
C MET A 476 -12.79 2.33 15.21
N LYS A 477 -13.99 2.30 14.59
CA LYS A 477 -15.23 1.77 15.17
C LYS A 477 -15.73 0.50 14.50
N THR A 478 -15.64 0.44 13.17
CA THR A 478 -16.23 -0.64 12.36
C THR A 478 -15.46 -1.96 12.50
N GLY A 479 -14.20 -1.89 12.94
CA GLY A 479 -13.36 -3.06 13.14
C GLY A 479 -12.65 -3.53 11.88
N SER A 480 -12.14 -4.75 11.92
CA SER A 480 -11.25 -5.33 10.91
C SER A 480 -11.70 -6.72 10.51
N TYR A 481 -11.25 -7.23 9.36
CA TYR A 481 -11.61 -8.55 8.88
C TYR A 481 -10.37 -9.41 8.62
N ILE A 482 -10.38 -10.65 9.10
CA ILE A 482 -9.46 -11.68 8.63
C ILE A 482 -10.04 -12.28 7.36
N VAL A 483 -9.23 -12.34 6.33
CA VAL A 483 -9.63 -12.81 5.01
C VAL A 483 -8.65 -13.84 4.47
N LYS A 484 -9.06 -14.61 3.46
CA LYS A 484 -8.21 -15.56 2.75
C LYS A 484 -8.34 -15.34 1.25
N GLY A 485 -7.23 -15.25 0.53
CA GLY A 485 -7.23 -14.92 -0.89
C GLY A 485 -7.85 -16.00 -1.77
N LYS A 486 -8.64 -15.59 -2.78
CA LYS A 486 -9.18 -16.48 -3.81
C LYS A 486 -8.18 -16.77 -4.94
N GLY A 487 -7.09 -15.98 -5.05
CA GLY A 487 -6.13 -16.09 -6.13
C GLY A 487 -6.68 -15.61 -7.48
N ASN A 488 -7.43 -14.51 -7.45
CA ASN A 488 -8.02 -13.95 -8.65
C ASN A 488 -6.93 -13.38 -9.57
N VAL A 489 -6.77 -14.00 -10.74
CA VAL A 489 -5.73 -13.62 -11.72
C VAL A 489 -5.98 -12.24 -12.32
N LEU A 490 -7.23 -11.80 -12.42
CA LEU A 490 -7.59 -10.48 -12.97
C LEU A 490 -7.23 -9.35 -12.02
N SER A 491 -7.12 -9.60 -10.72
CA SER A 491 -6.58 -8.62 -9.77
C SER A 491 -5.08 -8.78 -9.52
N TYR A 492 -4.40 -9.60 -10.34
CA TYR A 492 -3.03 -10.02 -10.13
C TYR A 492 -2.80 -10.60 -8.72
N ASN A 493 -3.75 -11.43 -8.26
CA ASN A 493 -3.79 -11.98 -6.92
C ASN A 493 -3.70 -10.90 -5.84
N SER A 494 -4.54 -9.88 -5.95
CA SER A 494 -4.58 -8.76 -4.99
C SER A 494 -5.99 -8.45 -4.52
N CYS A 495 -6.12 -7.84 -3.35
CA CYS A 495 -7.38 -7.31 -2.81
C CYS A 495 -7.14 -5.99 -2.06
N SER A 496 -8.23 -5.37 -1.61
CA SER A 496 -8.19 -4.13 -0.84
C SER A 496 -7.30 -4.21 0.40
N HIS A 497 -6.83 -3.06 0.85
CA HIS A 497 -6.08 -2.93 2.09
C HIS A 497 -6.90 -2.34 3.24
N GLY A 498 -8.09 -1.81 2.99
CA GLY A 498 -8.95 -1.29 4.05
C GLY A 498 -10.26 -0.70 3.53
N CYS A 499 -10.81 0.29 4.24
CA CYS A 499 -12.08 0.93 3.88
C CYS A 499 -11.93 2.15 2.93
N GLY A 500 -10.72 2.68 2.71
CA GLY A 500 -10.49 3.86 1.85
C GLY A 500 -11.08 5.16 2.42
N ARG A 501 -10.46 6.30 2.12
CA ARG A 501 -10.92 7.61 2.65
C ARG A 501 -11.93 8.26 1.70
N VAL A 502 -13.02 8.81 2.24
CA VAL A 502 -13.94 9.71 1.51
C VAL A 502 -13.58 11.19 1.72
N LEU A 503 -12.95 11.53 2.85
CA LEU A 503 -12.51 12.88 3.17
C LEU A 503 -10.99 12.94 3.28
N SER A 504 -10.39 13.97 2.66
CA SER A 504 -9.00 14.33 2.95
C SER A 504 -8.85 14.65 4.44
N ARG A 505 -7.64 14.54 4.99
CA ARG A 505 -7.40 14.82 6.42
C ARG A 505 -7.83 16.24 6.80
N THR A 506 -7.53 17.20 5.94
CA THR A 506 -7.94 18.59 6.11
C THR A 506 -9.46 18.75 6.10
N LYS A 507 -10.14 18.15 5.10
CA LYS A 507 -11.61 18.21 5.01
C LYS A 507 -12.29 17.50 6.19
N ALA A 508 -11.76 16.36 6.63
CA ALA A 508 -12.27 15.65 7.81
C ALA A 508 -12.19 16.52 9.06
N LYS A 509 -11.07 17.22 9.29
CA LYS A 509 -10.96 18.19 10.39
C LYS A 509 -11.90 19.38 10.23
N GLN A 510 -12.24 19.80 9.02
CA GLN A 510 -13.16 20.92 8.79
C GLN A 510 -14.63 20.54 8.99
N PHE A 511 -15.07 19.38 8.49
CA PHE A 511 -16.48 19.03 8.39
C PHE A 511 -17.00 18.11 9.50
N ILE A 512 -16.15 17.26 10.07
CA ILE A 512 -16.58 16.34 11.12
C ILE A 512 -16.69 17.11 12.45
N LYS A 513 -17.87 17.09 13.06
CA LYS A 513 -18.08 17.72 14.36
C LYS A 513 -17.44 16.88 15.47
N GLN A 514 -16.82 17.57 16.42
CA GLN A 514 -16.12 16.91 17.54
C GLN A 514 -17.06 16.03 18.38
N GLN A 515 -18.28 16.49 18.63
CA GLN A 515 -19.25 15.74 19.43
C GLN A 515 -19.71 14.47 18.73
N GLU A 516 -19.97 14.53 17.43
CA GLU A 516 -20.33 13.34 16.61
C GLU A 516 -19.21 12.29 16.63
N PHE A 517 -17.94 12.72 16.60
CA PHE A 517 -16.80 11.81 16.72
C PHE A 517 -16.70 11.18 18.12
N ILE A 518 -17.00 11.92 19.19
CA ILE A 518 -17.02 11.37 20.55
C ILE A 518 -18.16 10.34 20.68
N ASP A 519 -19.34 10.69 20.18
CA ASP A 519 -20.54 9.86 20.32
C ASP A 519 -20.43 8.53 19.57
N ILE A 520 -19.91 8.54 18.33
CA ILE A 520 -19.75 7.31 17.53
C ILE A 520 -18.73 6.34 18.14
N MET A 521 -17.76 6.86 18.89
CA MET A 521 -16.70 6.08 19.52
C MET A 521 -17.09 5.49 20.88
N LYS A 522 -18.28 5.80 21.41
CA LYS A 522 -18.79 5.19 22.65
C LYS A 522 -18.69 3.66 22.59
N GLY A 523 -18.22 3.06 23.68
CA GLY A 523 -17.97 1.61 23.80
C GLY A 523 -16.62 1.12 23.28
N VAL A 524 -15.78 1.99 22.69
CA VAL A 524 -14.38 1.67 22.33
C VAL A 524 -13.44 2.51 23.17
N LYS A 525 -12.50 1.89 23.87
CA LYS A 525 -11.46 2.61 24.61
C LYS A 525 -10.47 3.22 23.61
N CYS A 526 -10.55 4.54 23.45
CA CYS A 526 -9.70 5.28 22.52
C CYS A 526 -9.56 6.75 22.94
N ASP A 527 -8.60 7.45 22.34
CA ASP A 527 -8.61 8.91 22.34
C ASP A 527 -9.66 9.39 21.33
N THR A 528 -10.33 10.50 21.65
CA THR A 528 -11.29 11.17 20.75
C THR A 528 -10.99 12.67 20.61
N ASN A 529 -9.74 13.09 20.88
CA ASN A 529 -9.38 14.51 20.84
C ASN A 529 -9.33 15.08 19.41
N ASN A 530 -9.29 16.42 19.30
CA ASN A 530 -9.31 17.13 18.02
C ASN A 530 -8.13 16.79 17.09
N LYS A 531 -6.98 16.33 17.61
CA LYS A 531 -5.79 16.06 16.79
C LYS A 531 -5.99 14.87 15.85
N ILE A 532 -6.80 13.90 16.25
CA ILE A 532 -7.12 12.66 15.51
C ILE A 532 -8.49 12.69 14.82
N ARG A 533 -9.16 13.85 14.80
CA ARG A 533 -10.48 13.97 14.16
C ARG A 533 -10.44 13.64 12.66
N ASP A 534 -9.29 13.74 12.01
CA ASP A 534 -9.11 13.28 10.62
C ASP A 534 -9.20 11.76 10.44
N GLU A 535 -9.16 10.99 11.53
CA GLU A 535 -9.23 9.53 11.54
C GLU A 535 -10.59 9.02 12.04
N ALA A 536 -11.55 9.93 12.31
CA ALA A 536 -12.91 9.59 12.71
C ALA A 536 -13.59 8.66 11.69
N PRO A 537 -14.49 7.75 12.11
CA PRO A 537 -15.16 6.80 11.22
C PRO A 537 -15.84 7.43 10.01
N GLN A 538 -16.40 8.64 10.15
CA GLN A 538 -17.06 9.37 9.06
C GLN A 538 -16.10 9.78 7.92
N ALA A 539 -14.78 9.75 8.12
CA ALA A 539 -13.80 10.09 7.08
C ALA A 539 -13.55 8.96 6.07
N TYR A 540 -14.14 7.79 6.30
CA TYR A 540 -13.88 6.55 5.55
C TYR A 540 -15.11 6.04 4.80
N LYS A 541 -14.90 5.25 3.73
CA LYS A 541 -16.02 4.62 3.01
C LYS A 541 -16.70 3.57 3.87
N ASN A 542 -17.89 3.17 3.46
CA ASN A 542 -18.58 2.04 4.04
C ASN A 542 -17.82 0.74 3.74
N LEU A 543 -17.25 0.14 4.78
CA LEU A 543 -16.47 -1.09 4.67
C LEU A 543 -17.30 -2.27 4.15
N ASN A 544 -18.58 -2.37 4.48
CA ASN A 544 -19.44 -3.45 3.98
C ASN A 544 -19.56 -3.42 2.46
N GLN A 545 -19.66 -2.22 1.88
CA GLN A 545 -19.68 -2.06 0.42
C GLN A 545 -18.33 -2.43 -0.20
N VAL A 546 -17.22 -2.05 0.44
CA VAL A 546 -15.87 -2.44 0.02
C VAL A 546 -15.70 -3.96 0.04
N LEU A 547 -16.19 -4.65 1.06
CA LEU A 547 -16.13 -6.11 1.16
C LEU A 547 -17.00 -6.80 0.11
N LYS A 548 -18.25 -6.33 -0.08
CA LYS A 548 -19.18 -6.84 -1.11
C LYS A 548 -18.56 -6.75 -2.51
N ASN A 549 -17.93 -5.62 -2.80
CA ASN A 549 -17.31 -5.35 -4.09
C ASN A 549 -16.04 -6.19 -4.39
N GLN A 550 -15.50 -6.90 -3.40
CA GLN A 550 -14.34 -7.78 -3.57
C GLN A 550 -14.64 -9.23 -3.21
N GLU A 551 -15.90 -9.64 -3.18
CA GLU A 551 -16.28 -11.03 -2.96
C GLU A 551 -15.56 -11.98 -3.93
N SER A 552 -15.28 -11.57 -5.17
CA SER A 552 -14.52 -12.38 -6.13
C SER A 552 -13.01 -12.47 -5.85
N LEU A 553 -12.48 -11.70 -4.89
CA LEU A 553 -11.05 -11.61 -4.58
C LEU A 553 -10.67 -12.37 -3.31
N ILE A 554 -11.59 -12.50 -2.36
CA ILE A 554 -11.33 -13.03 -1.02
C ILE A 554 -12.47 -13.90 -0.48
N TYR A 555 -12.14 -14.71 0.51
CA TYR A 555 -13.06 -15.30 1.48
C TYR A 555 -13.00 -14.49 2.77
N LEU A 556 -14.15 -14.18 3.35
CA LEU A 556 -14.24 -13.69 4.72
C LEU A 556 -14.00 -14.86 5.67
N ILE A 557 -13.15 -14.67 6.67
CA ILE A 557 -12.82 -15.70 7.68
C ILE A 557 -13.27 -15.25 9.07
N LYS A 558 -12.98 -14.01 9.46
CA LYS A 558 -13.44 -13.45 10.75
C LYS A 558 -13.81 -11.97 10.63
N LYS A 559 -14.81 -11.55 11.40
CA LYS A 559 -15.09 -10.14 11.71
C LYS A 559 -14.53 -9.84 13.10
N LEU A 560 -13.77 -8.76 13.23
CA LEU A 560 -13.11 -8.37 14.47
C LEU A 560 -13.57 -6.98 14.91
N ASN A 561 -14.25 -6.88 16.06
CA ASN A 561 -14.75 -5.61 16.58
C ASN A 561 -13.81 -5.03 17.65
N PRO A 562 -13.56 -3.70 17.65
CA PRO A 562 -12.58 -3.08 18.55
C PRO A 562 -13.10 -2.95 19.98
N ILE A 563 -12.23 -3.30 20.94
CA ILE A 563 -12.34 -3.01 22.38
C ILE A 563 -11.47 -1.79 22.70
N ILE A 564 -10.23 -1.82 22.22
CA ILE A 564 -9.24 -0.75 22.36
C ILE A 564 -8.80 -0.32 20.97
N ASN A 565 -8.72 0.99 20.74
CA ASN A 565 -8.11 1.57 19.56
C ASN A 565 -7.16 2.71 19.95
N ILE A 566 -5.89 2.59 19.58
CA ILE A 566 -4.84 3.58 19.83
C ILE A 566 -4.36 4.12 18.49
N LYS A 567 -4.52 5.42 18.29
CA LYS A 567 -3.97 6.20 17.16
C LYS A 567 -2.77 7.01 17.63
N GLY A 568 -1.85 7.33 16.71
CA GLY A 568 -0.78 8.27 17.04
C GLY A 568 -1.10 9.71 16.65
N PHE A 569 -0.89 10.62 17.59
CA PHE A 569 -1.10 12.07 17.45
C PHE A 569 -0.17 12.89 18.33
#